data_AF-A0A1H4W490-F1
#
_entry.id   AF-A0A1H4W490-F1
#
_cell.length_a   1.000
_cell.length_b   1.000
_cell.length_c   1.000
_cell.angle_alpha   90.00
_cell.angle_beta   90.00
_cell.angle_gamma   90.00
#
_symmetry.space_group_name_H-M   'P 1'
#
loop_
_entity.id
_entity.type
_entity.pdbx_description
1 polymer ?
#
loop_
_entity_poly.entity_id
_entity_poly.type
_entity_poly.pdbx_seq_one_letter_code
_entity_poly.pdbx_strand_id
1 'polypeptide(L)'
;MTPDAEWLSDPKWINAAKLIYHFSDRCKFVFTIEPLCRLRKNCLPLAFGHLFSVGDQDSYAVVAPKDDIDKLPLAWIKDLEKLHVHFADDVFFAATNLQMSSTISTAYDIRGEMEYGYSRRSKILNGIRVRRDRLLDDATLPHDTPYCLIINAALTDNAGDVLLAQSAIRLITEAAPHLHCIVADPEIDRVTVANASLIVIGPGGILYDLDDHDRLAVNHSNIAAYFRFAFMAYEYGVPFGLLGIGSPAPILSSYSRHFLREALRHAKFFHLRDPRSLATVSDAFSVKAPTIVTPDVSIAFQEEVRAAARNRADRKVLIACGSFNLDTVAEVAHKCHLDLRIVVQATEDAHWLEANRDKLNSLMLSAEIVDVRGAPLSEFIDAVATGDCVLSARFHAMMVGIMAELPTVAVGVHNDKRHRVKQDLGEYANLTFINSHETTDEEFVVLCCERFLGEANPDATARFSAKDLAPLRELLRAAIAPAQPAVHPLQL
;
A
#
# COMPACT_ATOMS: atom_id res chain seq x y z
N MET A 1 -13.11 4.65 -22.52
CA MET A 1 -12.00 5.51 -22.05
C MET A 1 -12.23 5.71 -20.58
N THR A 2 -11.32 5.25 -19.72
CA THR A 2 -11.43 5.52 -18.28
C THR A 2 -11.34 7.03 -18.04
N PRO A 3 -11.90 7.54 -16.93
CA PRO A 3 -11.76 8.94 -16.51
C PRO A 3 -10.29 9.44 -16.46
N ASP A 4 -9.32 8.52 -16.44
CA ASP A 4 -7.88 8.78 -16.30
C ASP A 4 -7.18 9.33 -17.57
N ALA A 5 -7.91 9.66 -18.64
CA ALA A 5 -7.33 10.21 -19.88
C ALA A 5 -7.48 11.73 -20.02
N GLU A 6 -8.07 12.44 -19.04
CA GLU A 6 -8.28 13.89 -19.15
C GLU A 6 -6.95 14.66 -19.31
N TRP A 7 -5.86 14.18 -18.74
CA TRP A 7 -4.54 14.80 -18.90
C TRP A 7 -4.01 14.72 -20.35
N LEU A 8 -4.45 13.77 -21.17
CA LEU A 8 -4.07 13.69 -22.58
C LEU A 8 -4.64 14.84 -23.42
N SER A 9 -5.59 15.61 -22.87
CA SER A 9 -6.12 16.82 -23.49
C SER A 9 -5.34 18.08 -23.13
N ASP A 10 -4.50 18.05 -22.08
CA ASP A 10 -3.72 19.19 -21.64
C ASP A 10 -2.41 19.32 -22.47
N PRO A 11 -2.20 20.44 -23.20
CA PRO A 11 -1.00 20.68 -23.98
C PRO A 11 0.31 20.52 -23.20
N LYS A 12 0.33 20.82 -21.89
CA LYS A 12 1.53 20.74 -21.04
C LYS A 12 1.93 19.29 -20.81
N TRP A 13 0.95 18.43 -20.53
CA TRP A 13 1.20 17.00 -20.40
C TRP A 13 1.60 16.35 -21.72
N ILE A 14 1.01 16.79 -22.84
CA ILE A 14 1.46 16.37 -24.19
C ILE A 14 2.93 16.77 -24.42
N ASN A 15 3.32 17.98 -24.01
CA ASN A 15 4.71 18.43 -24.11
C ASN A 15 5.64 17.61 -23.21
N ALA A 16 5.26 17.33 -21.96
CA ALA A 16 6.00 16.44 -21.06
C ALA A 16 6.18 15.04 -21.68
N ALA A 17 5.14 14.47 -22.28
CA ALA A 17 5.22 13.20 -22.99
C ALA A 17 6.21 13.27 -24.17
N LYS A 18 6.15 14.32 -25.01
CA LYS A 18 7.12 14.53 -26.11
C LYS A 18 8.57 14.62 -25.61
N LEU A 19 8.79 15.32 -24.50
CA LEU A 19 10.09 15.41 -23.85
C LEU A 19 10.59 14.05 -23.39
N ILE A 20 9.71 13.21 -22.85
CA ILE A 20 10.06 11.85 -22.47
C ILE A 20 10.51 11.03 -23.68
N TYR A 21 9.77 11.05 -24.79
CA TYR A 21 10.21 10.35 -26.01
C TYR A 21 11.59 10.84 -26.46
N HIS A 22 11.79 12.15 -26.45
CA HIS A 22 13.05 12.78 -26.83
C HIS A 22 14.22 12.36 -25.95
N PHE A 23 14.06 12.37 -24.62
CA PHE A 23 15.10 11.99 -23.68
C PHE A 23 15.31 10.48 -23.61
N SER A 24 14.26 9.67 -23.75
CA SER A 24 14.36 8.21 -23.74
C SER A 24 15.24 7.65 -24.86
N ASP A 25 15.41 8.38 -25.96
CA ASP A 25 16.29 7.99 -27.07
C ASP A 25 17.77 8.34 -26.82
N ARG A 26 18.07 9.15 -25.79
CA ARG A 26 19.39 9.75 -25.55
C ARG A 26 19.96 9.45 -24.16
N CYS A 27 19.08 9.23 -23.21
CA CYS A 27 19.39 8.92 -21.83
C CYS A 27 19.11 7.44 -21.57
N LYS A 28 19.98 6.80 -20.78
CA LYS A 28 19.76 5.44 -20.30
C LYS A 28 18.48 5.34 -19.48
N PHE A 29 18.20 6.35 -18.66
CA PHE A 29 17.01 6.43 -17.81
C PHE A 29 16.28 7.78 -17.95
N VAL A 30 14.95 7.76 -17.82
CA VAL A 30 14.13 8.97 -17.68
C VAL A 30 13.29 8.85 -16.43
N PHE A 31 13.52 9.72 -15.45
CA PHE A 31 12.74 9.74 -14.21
C PHE A 31 11.52 10.65 -14.36
N THR A 32 10.34 10.12 -14.10
CA THR A 32 9.08 10.84 -14.28
C THR A 32 7.97 10.33 -13.36
N ILE A 33 6.76 10.89 -13.49
CA ILE A 33 5.56 10.55 -12.71
C ILE A 33 4.79 9.39 -13.35
N GLU A 34 3.95 8.71 -12.56
CA GLU A 34 3.34 7.42 -12.89
C GLU A 34 2.62 7.35 -14.26
N PRO A 35 1.78 8.32 -14.64
CA PRO A 35 1.08 8.24 -15.94
C PRO A 35 2.06 8.26 -17.12
N LEU A 36 3.21 8.91 -16.93
CA LEU A 36 4.24 9.10 -17.93
C LEU A 36 5.30 7.99 -17.92
N CYS A 37 5.45 7.24 -16.82
CA CYS A 37 6.36 6.09 -16.75
C CYS A 37 6.01 4.99 -17.76
N ARG A 38 4.74 4.91 -18.18
CA ARG A 38 4.24 3.89 -19.11
C ARG A 38 4.60 4.15 -20.56
N LEU A 39 5.10 5.35 -20.88
CA LEU A 39 5.39 5.74 -22.27
C LEU A 39 6.59 5.00 -22.87
N ARG A 40 7.61 4.66 -22.07
CA ARG A 40 8.83 3.99 -22.54
C ARG A 40 9.39 3.05 -21.46
N LYS A 41 10.00 1.95 -21.89
CA LYS A 41 10.59 0.92 -20.99
C LYS A 41 11.71 1.40 -20.08
N ASN A 42 12.39 2.49 -20.43
CA ASN A 42 13.44 3.10 -19.62
C ASN A 42 12.95 4.29 -18.78
N CYS A 43 11.63 4.53 -18.75
CA CYS A 43 11.04 5.47 -17.81
C CYS A 43 10.85 4.81 -16.45
N LEU A 44 11.30 5.49 -15.41
CA LEU A 44 11.20 5.02 -14.03
C LEU A 44 10.53 6.11 -13.17
N PRO A 45 9.86 5.74 -12.05
CA PRO A 45 9.31 6.72 -11.13
C PRO A 45 10.40 7.66 -10.58
N LEU A 46 10.04 8.91 -10.26
CA LEU A 46 10.96 9.91 -9.68
C LEU A 46 11.79 9.38 -8.51
N ALA A 47 11.17 8.57 -7.64
CA ALA A 47 11.84 7.97 -6.49
C ALA A 47 13.08 7.14 -6.88
N PHE A 48 13.11 6.51 -8.06
CA PHE A 48 14.25 5.72 -8.51
C PHE A 48 15.51 6.56 -8.72
N GLY A 49 15.39 7.88 -8.78
CA GLY A 49 16.54 8.79 -8.77
C GLY A 49 17.45 8.58 -7.54
N HIS A 50 16.96 8.03 -6.42
CA HIS A 50 17.78 7.74 -5.23
C HIS A 50 18.88 6.70 -5.48
N LEU A 51 18.80 5.95 -6.58
CA LEU A 51 19.85 5.01 -6.99
C LEU A 51 21.01 5.70 -7.72
N PHE A 52 20.89 7.01 -7.99
CA PHE A 52 21.81 7.73 -8.83
C PHE A 52 22.32 9.00 -8.15
N SER A 53 23.60 9.31 -8.30
CA SER A 53 24.21 10.55 -7.86
C SER A 53 24.30 11.57 -9.00
N VAL A 54 24.41 12.85 -8.63
CA VAL A 54 24.75 13.90 -9.60
C VAL A 54 26.19 13.65 -10.08
N GLY A 55 26.36 13.44 -11.38
CA GLY A 55 27.66 13.12 -11.99
C GLY A 55 27.93 11.63 -12.22
N ASP A 56 26.95 10.75 -11.99
CA ASP A 56 27.05 9.35 -12.40
C ASP A 56 27.32 9.20 -13.90
N GLN A 57 28.04 8.13 -14.26
CA GLN A 57 28.41 7.85 -15.66
C GLN A 57 27.22 7.51 -16.54
N ASP A 58 26.16 6.94 -15.95
CA ASP A 58 24.94 6.62 -16.67
C ASP A 58 24.17 7.90 -17.00
N SER A 59 23.76 8.05 -18.27
CA SER A 59 22.99 9.20 -18.71
C SER A 59 21.55 9.11 -18.21
N TYR A 60 21.04 10.19 -17.62
CA TYR A 60 19.66 10.28 -17.18
C TYR A 60 19.03 11.64 -17.45
N ALA A 61 17.71 11.61 -17.56
CA ALA A 61 16.84 12.77 -17.61
C ALA A 61 15.82 12.74 -16.47
N VAL A 62 15.32 13.91 -16.11
CA VAL A 62 14.17 14.09 -15.23
C VAL A 62 13.13 14.89 -16.01
N VAL A 63 11.89 14.41 -16.03
CA VAL A 63 10.73 15.16 -16.55
C VAL A 63 9.66 15.09 -15.47
N ALA A 64 9.46 16.19 -14.75
CA ALA A 64 8.64 16.19 -13.54
C ALA A 64 7.82 17.48 -13.38
N PRO A 65 6.63 17.41 -12.76
CA PRO A 65 5.97 18.61 -12.25
C PRO A 65 6.86 19.31 -11.23
N LYS A 66 6.88 20.65 -11.24
CA LYS A 66 7.60 21.43 -10.23
C LYS A 66 7.08 21.18 -8.82
N ASP A 67 5.80 20.81 -8.69
CA ASP A 67 5.20 20.44 -7.41
C ASP A 67 5.79 19.16 -6.80
N ASP A 68 6.32 18.27 -7.63
CA ASP A 68 6.90 16.99 -7.22
C ASP A 68 8.43 17.03 -7.06
N ILE A 69 9.05 18.22 -7.02
CA ILE A 69 10.47 18.38 -6.71
C ILE A 69 10.83 17.73 -5.36
N ASP A 70 9.92 17.71 -4.39
CA ASP A 70 10.10 17.04 -3.09
C ASP A 70 10.18 15.51 -3.19
N LYS A 71 9.78 14.91 -4.33
CA LYS A 71 9.91 13.46 -4.57
C LYS A 71 11.30 13.08 -5.08
N LEU A 72 12.17 14.05 -5.43
CA LEU A 72 13.54 13.81 -5.85
C LEU A 72 14.49 13.55 -4.66
N PRO A 73 15.64 12.90 -4.91
CA PRO A 73 16.70 12.76 -3.91
C PRO A 73 17.16 14.11 -3.37
N LEU A 74 17.45 14.20 -2.07
CA LEU A 74 17.89 15.45 -1.45
C LEU A 74 19.16 16.00 -2.11
N ALA A 75 20.08 15.10 -2.50
CA ALA A 75 21.29 15.47 -3.22
C ALA A 75 20.98 16.17 -4.55
N TRP A 76 19.98 15.69 -5.29
CA TRP A 76 19.54 16.29 -6.55
C TRP A 76 18.82 17.61 -6.32
N ILE A 77 18.01 17.72 -5.26
CA ILE A 77 17.38 18.99 -4.88
C ILE A 77 18.45 20.03 -4.53
N LYS A 78 19.48 19.66 -3.76
CA LYS A 78 20.62 20.54 -3.43
C LYS A 78 21.34 21.01 -4.69
N ASP A 79 21.55 20.10 -5.63
CA ASP A 79 22.32 20.33 -6.85
C ASP A 79 21.45 20.54 -8.10
N LEU A 80 20.20 20.97 -7.95
CA LEU A 80 19.26 21.11 -9.07
C LEU A 80 19.79 22.05 -10.16
N GLU A 81 20.55 23.07 -9.77
CA GLU A 81 21.22 24.03 -10.67
C GLU A 81 22.39 23.42 -11.46
N LYS A 82 22.94 22.29 -11.00
CA LYS A 82 23.98 21.54 -11.71
C LYS A 82 23.40 20.64 -12.80
N LEU A 83 22.10 20.34 -12.75
CA LEU A 83 21.43 19.65 -13.84
C LEU A 83 21.22 20.63 -15.00
N HIS A 84 21.45 20.16 -16.22
CA HIS A 84 21.21 20.96 -17.41
C HIS A 84 19.70 21.01 -17.68
N VAL A 85 19.04 22.08 -17.25
CA VAL A 85 17.62 22.30 -17.55
C VAL A 85 17.47 22.65 -19.02
N HIS A 86 16.68 21.88 -19.76
CA HIS A 86 16.46 22.06 -21.20
C HIS A 86 15.08 22.64 -21.52
N PHE A 87 14.14 22.49 -20.59
CA PHE A 87 12.76 22.92 -20.74
C PHE A 87 12.17 23.24 -19.37
N ALA A 88 11.35 24.28 -19.31
CA ALA A 88 10.43 24.54 -18.22
C ALA A 88 9.21 25.29 -18.79
N ASP A 89 8.02 24.95 -18.33
CA ASP A 89 6.79 25.73 -18.45
C ASP A 89 6.22 25.92 -17.04
N ASP A 90 5.03 26.48 -16.86
CA ASP A 90 4.47 26.78 -15.54
C ASP A 90 4.20 25.52 -14.67
N VAL A 91 4.10 24.32 -15.27
CA VAL A 91 3.82 23.05 -14.57
C VAL A 91 5.05 22.15 -14.47
N PHE A 92 5.73 21.90 -15.59
CA PHE A 92 6.80 20.91 -15.73
C PHE A 92 8.17 21.56 -15.87
N PHE A 93 9.20 20.79 -15.51
CA PHE A 93 10.56 21.03 -15.95
C PHE A 93 11.18 19.75 -16.50
N ALA A 94 12.17 19.90 -17.36
CA ALA A 94 13.00 18.80 -17.80
C ALA A 94 14.49 19.13 -17.77
N ALA A 95 15.27 18.23 -17.20
CA ALA A 95 16.70 18.40 -17.01
C ALA A 95 17.47 17.09 -17.23
N THR A 96 18.75 17.18 -17.56
CA THR A 96 19.64 16.01 -17.73
C THR A 96 20.95 16.18 -16.99
N ASN A 97 21.63 15.06 -16.70
CA ASN A 97 23.03 15.09 -16.23
C ASN A 97 24.05 15.29 -17.36
N LEU A 98 23.63 15.16 -18.61
CA LEU A 98 24.47 15.42 -19.79
C LEU A 98 24.26 16.83 -20.34
N GLN A 99 25.32 17.47 -20.79
CA GLN A 99 25.20 18.66 -21.63
C GLN A 99 24.71 18.25 -23.02
N MET A 100 23.57 18.80 -23.44
CA MET A 100 23.02 18.56 -24.77
C MET A 100 23.26 19.78 -25.67
N SER A 101 23.48 19.54 -26.96
CA SER A 101 23.83 20.58 -27.94
C SER A 101 22.70 21.57 -28.26
N SER A 102 21.47 21.25 -27.86
CA SER A 102 20.29 22.11 -28.08
C SER A 102 19.43 22.11 -26.82
N THR A 103 19.11 23.29 -26.31
CA THR A 103 18.02 23.47 -25.34
C THR A 103 16.71 23.58 -26.11
N ILE A 104 15.61 23.06 -25.54
CA ILE A 104 14.30 23.09 -26.17
C ILE A 104 13.63 24.44 -25.95
N SER A 105 13.79 25.00 -24.76
CA SER A 105 13.42 26.38 -24.42
C SER A 105 14.64 27.31 -24.44
N THR A 106 14.41 28.62 -24.53
CA THR A 106 15.51 29.58 -24.40
C THR A 106 15.97 29.69 -22.95
N ALA A 107 17.22 30.11 -22.73
CA ALA A 107 17.74 30.32 -21.37
C ALA A 107 16.96 31.39 -20.57
N TYR A 108 16.34 32.35 -21.27
CA TYR A 108 15.48 33.36 -20.66
C TYR A 108 14.17 32.74 -20.15
N ASP A 109 13.50 31.94 -21.00
CA ASP A 109 12.25 31.26 -20.63
C ASP A 109 12.48 30.30 -19.46
N ILE A 110 13.54 29.50 -19.52
CA ILE A 110 13.90 28.56 -18.45
C ILE A 110 14.08 29.30 -17.12
N ARG A 111 14.76 30.45 -17.13
CA ARG A 111 14.99 31.22 -15.90
C ARG A 111 13.69 31.76 -15.31
N GLY A 112 12.81 32.31 -16.13
CA GLY A 112 11.51 32.83 -15.68
C GLY A 112 10.61 31.72 -15.15
N GLU A 113 10.50 30.63 -15.90
CA GLU A 113 9.62 29.52 -15.54
C GLU A 113 10.13 28.74 -14.32
N MET A 114 11.45 28.61 -14.13
CA MET A 114 11.99 27.85 -13.00
C MET A 114 11.93 28.57 -11.64
N GLU A 115 11.50 29.84 -11.58
CA GLU A 115 11.44 30.60 -10.31
C GLU A 115 10.62 29.87 -9.24
N TYR A 116 9.44 29.35 -9.60
CA TYR A 116 8.61 28.56 -8.69
C TYR A 116 9.33 27.28 -8.20
N GLY A 117 10.00 26.57 -9.11
CA GLY A 117 10.76 25.35 -8.78
C GLY A 117 11.92 25.63 -7.83
N TYR A 118 12.67 26.72 -8.07
CA TYR A 118 13.76 27.15 -7.17
C TYR A 118 13.25 27.65 -5.82
N SER A 119 12.10 28.31 -5.78
CA SER A 119 11.43 28.68 -4.53
C SER A 119 11.06 27.45 -3.71
N ARG A 120 10.46 26.42 -4.32
CA ARG A 120 10.16 25.14 -3.66
C ARG A 120 11.42 24.43 -3.17
N ARG A 121 12.46 24.35 -4.01
CA ARG A 121 13.79 23.84 -3.60
C ARG A 121 14.28 24.56 -2.35
N SER A 122 14.28 25.89 -2.35
CA SER A 122 14.73 26.69 -1.22
C SER A 122 13.93 26.38 0.05
N LYS A 123 12.59 26.27 -0.06
CA LYS A 123 11.74 25.86 1.08
C LYS A 123 12.13 24.49 1.62
N ILE A 124 12.28 23.48 0.76
CA ILE A 124 12.68 22.12 1.17
C ILE A 124 14.02 22.13 1.90
N LEU A 125 15.03 22.83 1.36
CA LEU A 125 16.36 22.92 1.96
C LEU A 125 16.37 23.65 3.30
N ASN A 126 15.40 24.55 3.53
CA ASN A 126 15.20 25.25 4.79
C ASN A 126 14.23 24.53 5.75
N GLY A 127 13.82 23.28 5.45
CA GLY A 127 12.88 22.53 6.30
C GLY A 127 11.47 23.11 6.32
N ILE A 128 11.08 23.86 5.28
CA ILE A 128 9.74 24.42 5.11
C ILE A 128 8.90 23.47 4.27
N ARG A 129 7.71 23.11 4.77
CA ARG A 129 6.73 22.27 4.06
C ARG A 129 6.35 22.88 2.71
N VAL A 130 6.27 22.04 1.69
CA VAL A 130 5.88 22.39 0.32
C VAL A 130 4.71 21.56 -0.20
N ARG A 131 4.32 20.51 0.53
CA ARG A 131 3.17 19.64 0.27
C ARG A 131 2.26 19.60 1.50
N ARG A 132 0.96 19.41 1.26
CA ARG A 132 0.01 19.08 2.33
C ARG A 132 0.09 17.59 2.62
N ASP A 133 0.29 17.27 3.88
CA ASP A 133 0.25 15.89 4.36
C ASP A 133 -1.16 15.30 4.24
N ARG A 134 -1.24 14.06 3.75
CA ARG A 134 -2.46 13.24 3.82
C ARG A 134 -2.33 12.27 5.00
N LEU A 135 -3.01 12.60 6.09
CA LEU A 135 -2.99 11.85 7.35
C LEU A 135 -4.37 11.23 7.62
N LEU A 136 -4.41 10.06 8.28
CA LEU A 136 -5.65 9.40 8.68
C LEU A 136 -6.42 10.21 9.72
N ASP A 137 -5.68 10.79 10.68
CA ASP A 137 -6.21 11.69 11.69
C ASP A 137 -5.64 13.09 11.45
N ASP A 138 -6.48 14.12 11.56
CA ASP A 138 -6.13 15.55 11.44
C ASP A 138 -5.37 16.05 12.69
N ALA A 139 -4.46 15.23 13.21
CA ALA A 139 -3.77 15.48 14.46
C ALA A 139 -2.74 16.60 14.27
N THR A 140 -3.03 17.79 14.80
CA THR A 140 -2.02 18.80 15.08
C THR A 140 -1.08 18.25 16.14
N LEU A 141 0.05 17.69 15.72
CA LEU A 141 1.09 17.28 16.66
C LEU A 141 1.70 18.51 17.33
N PRO A 142 1.84 18.52 18.66
CA PRO A 142 2.74 19.46 19.30
C PRO A 142 4.16 19.25 18.74
N HIS A 143 4.86 20.35 18.45
CA HIS A 143 6.19 20.35 17.82
C HIS A 143 7.22 19.44 18.50
N ASP A 144 7.08 19.19 19.81
CA ASP A 144 8.04 18.45 20.63
C ASP A 144 7.58 17.02 20.98
N THR A 145 6.46 16.54 20.43
CA THR A 145 5.97 15.19 20.74
C THR A 145 6.67 14.17 19.83
N PRO A 146 7.44 13.20 20.37
CA PRO A 146 8.05 12.17 19.55
C PRO A 146 6.96 11.29 18.95
N TYR A 147 7.06 11.04 17.64
CA TYR A 147 6.07 10.26 16.92
C TYR A 147 6.69 9.21 15.99
N CYS A 148 5.94 8.13 15.79
CA CYS A 148 6.15 7.14 14.76
C CYS A 148 5.26 7.47 13.56
N LEU A 149 5.87 7.65 12.40
CA LEU A 149 5.18 7.85 11.13
C LEU A 149 4.97 6.49 10.43
N ILE A 150 3.73 6.06 10.32
CA ILE A 150 3.31 4.81 9.67
C ILE A 150 2.85 5.14 8.25
N ILE A 151 3.59 4.68 7.24
CA ILE A 151 3.25 4.85 5.83
C ILE A 151 2.50 3.60 5.36
N ASN A 152 1.19 3.72 5.12
CA ASN A 152 0.35 2.61 4.65
C ASN A 152 -0.73 3.08 3.65
N ALA A 153 -1.65 2.18 3.27
CA ALA A 153 -2.70 2.45 2.29
C ALA A 153 -4.06 2.85 2.92
N ALA A 154 -4.14 3.20 4.20
CA ALA A 154 -5.43 3.37 4.90
C ALA A 154 -6.31 4.49 4.33
N LEU A 155 -5.71 5.52 3.69
CA LEU A 155 -6.42 6.65 3.09
C LEU A 155 -6.90 6.39 1.65
N THR A 156 -6.96 5.12 1.23
CA THR A 156 -7.44 4.70 -0.10
C THR A 156 -8.89 4.20 -0.08
N ASP A 157 -9.67 4.63 0.92
CA ASP A 157 -11.05 4.19 1.17
C ASP A 157 -11.20 2.66 1.31
N ASN A 158 -10.16 1.99 1.81
CA ASN A 158 -10.13 0.54 2.03
C ASN A 158 -10.16 0.20 3.52
N ALA A 159 -11.29 -0.30 4.02
CA ALA A 159 -11.47 -0.62 5.45
C ALA A 159 -10.49 -1.69 5.96
N GLY A 160 -10.04 -2.59 5.07
CA GLY A 160 -9.01 -3.57 5.39
C GLY A 160 -7.65 -2.94 5.68
N ASP A 161 -7.28 -1.90 4.94
CA ASP A 161 -6.02 -1.17 5.18
C ASP A 161 -6.12 -0.24 6.40
N VAL A 162 -7.32 0.23 6.75
CA VAL A 162 -7.60 0.90 8.03
C VAL A 162 -7.40 -0.07 9.20
N LEU A 163 -7.93 -1.29 9.13
CA LEU A 163 -7.68 -2.34 10.13
C LEU A 163 -6.18 -2.59 10.32
N LEU A 164 -5.44 -2.70 9.22
CA LEU A 164 -3.98 -2.85 9.26
C LEU A 164 -3.30 -1.65 9.93
N ALA A 165 -3.70 -0.42 9.61
CA ALA A 165 -3.15 0.79 10.24
C ALA A 165 -3.37 0.79 11.76
N GLN A 166 -4.59 0.51 12.19
CA GLN A 166 -4.95 0.47 13.60
C GLN A 166 -4.22 -0.67 14.34
N SER A 167 -3.99 -1.80 13.67
CA SER A 167 -3.16 -2.88 14.22
C SER A 167 -1.72 -2.43 14.43
N ALA A 168 -1.15 -1.68 13.50
CA ALA A 168 0.18 -1.12 13.64
C ALA A 168 0.27 -0.15 14.80
N ILE A 169 -0.68 0.79 14.91
CA ILE A 169 -0.77 1.73 16.03
C ILE A 169 -0.76 0.95 17.35
N ARG A 170 -1.67 -0.02 17.51
CA ARG A 170 -1.77 -0.82 18.74
C ARG A 170 -0.45 -1.51 19.09
N LEU A 171 0.15 -2.23 18.14
CA LEU A 171 1.39 -2.98 18.37
C LEU A 171 2.57 -2.06 18.72
N ILE A 172 2.66 -0.89 18.09
CA ILE A 172 3.70 0.10 18.37
C ILE A 172 3.46 0.75 19.72
N THR A 173 2.22 1.16 20.05
CA THR A 173 1.88 1.72 21.36
C THR A 173 2.14 0.74 22.51
N GLU A 174 1.86 -0.56 22.32
CA GLU A 174 2.20 -1.61 23.28
C GLU A 174 3.71 -1.78 23.49
N ALA A 175 4.52 -1.52 22.46
CA ALA A 175 5.98 -1.64 22.52
C ALA A 175 6.68 -0.35 22.98
N ALA A 176 6.12 0.81 22.64
CA ALA A 176 6.69 2.14 22.84
C ALA A 176 5.58 3.16 23.14
N PRO A 177 4.98 3.12 24.34
CA PRO A 177 3.84 3.97 24.70
C PRO A 177 4.14 5.48 24.74
N HIS A 178 5.42 5.85 24.67
CA HIS A 178 5.87 7.24 24.61
C HIS A 178 5.84 7.81 23.18
N LEU A 179 5.72 6.97 22.15
CA LEU A 179 5.60 7.41 20.76
C LEU A 179 4.12 7.58 20.39
N HIS A 180 3.77 8.79 19.95
CA HIS A 180 2.50 9.00 19.27
C HIS A 180 2.56 8.38 17.87
N CYS A 181 1.53 7.67 17.43
CA CYS A 181 1.52 7.04 16.11
C CYS A 181 0.67 7.85 15.14
N ILE A 182 1.17 8.06 13.93
CA ILE A 182 0.49 8.80 12.87
C ILE A 182 0.47 7.95 11.64
N VAL A 183 -0.70 7.80 11.04
CA VAL A 183 -0.86 7.07 9.78
C VAL A 183 -0.94 8.08 8.64
N ALA A 184 -0.13 7.83 7.62
CA ALA A 184 -0.09 8.63 6.40
C ALA A 184 -0.11 7.71 5.18
N ASP A 185 -0.63 8.26 4.08
CA ASP A 185 -0.42 7.64 2.77
C ASP A 185 0.94 8.09 2.18
N PRO A 186 1.31 7.59 0.99
CA PRO A 186 2.55 8.01 0.34
C PRO A 186 2.61 9.47 -0.10
N GLU A 187 1.58 10.31 0.03
CA GLU A 187 1.57 11.74 -0.28
C GLU A 187 1.80 12.58 0.98
N ILE A 188 2.97 12.40 1.58
CA ILE A 188 3.47 13.13 2.75
C ILE A 188 4.66 14.03 2.39
N ASP A 189 4.78 15.17 3.07
CA ASP A 189 5.90 16.10 2.94
C ASP A 189 7.16 15.59 3.65
N ARG A 190 8.32 15.93 3.09
CA ARG A 190 9.63 15.56 3.63
C ARG A 190 9.91 16.08 5.04
N VAL A 191 9.35 17.23 5.42
CA VAL A 191 9.51 17.79 6.78
C VAL A 191 8.87 16.87 7.82
N THR A 192 7.71 16.28 7.49
CA THR A 192 7.04 15.33 8.38
C THR A 192 7.80 14.02 8.49
N VAL A 193 8.53 13.62 7.45
CA VAL A 193 9.51 12.52 7.55
C VAL A 193 10.69 12.90 8.44
N ALA A 194 11.28 14.09 8.23
CA ALA A 194 12.48 14.55 8.94
C ALA A 194 12.28 14.71 10.46
N ASN A 195 11.07 15.05 10.88
CA ASN A 195 10.73 15.27 12.30
C ASN A 195 10.26 13.98 13.02
N ALA A 196 10.09 12.87 12.29
CA ALA A 196 9.65 11.62 12.90
C ALA A 196 10.77 11.02 13.78
N SER A 197 10.39 10.43 14.90
CA SER A 197 11.32 9.66 15.74
C SER A 197 11.56 8.25 15.19
N LEU A 198 10.62 7.74 14.41
CA LEU A 198 10.67 6.45 13.73
C LEU A 198 9.76 6.48 12.50
N ILE A 199 10.17 5.81 11.44
CA ILE A 199 9.29 5.52 10.30
C ILE A 199 9.01 4.03 10.22
N VAL A 200 7.74 3.69 10.04
CA VAL A 200 7.30 2.34 9.76
C VAL A 200 6.66 2.31 8.38
N ILE A 201 7.17 1.45 7.51
CA ILE A 201 6.58 1.21 6.19
C ILE A 201 5.70 -0.04 6.28
N GLY A 202 4.46 0.06 5.79
CA GLY A 202 3.41 -0.93 6.00
C GLY A 202 2.64 -0.68 7.30
N PRO A 203 1.78 -1.61 7.73
CA PRO A 203 1.44 -2.92 7.12
C PRO A 203 0.70 -2.83 5.79
N GLY A 204 0.79 -3.91 5.01
CA GLY A 204 0.10 -4.01 3.72
C GLY A 204 0.77 -4.97 2.75
N GLY A 205 0.02 -5.33 1.70
CA GLY A 205 0.53 -6.13 0.59
C GLY A 205 1.25 -5.27 -0.46
N ILE A 206 2.29 -4.53 -0.08
CA ILE A 206 2.91 -3.49 -0.93
C ILE A 206 4.21 -3.94 -1.64
N LEU A 207 4.67 -5.17 -1.41
CA LEU A 207 5.92 -5.69 -1.95
C LEU A 207 5.70 -6.40 -3.30
N TYR A 208 5.45 -5.64 -4.38
CA TYR A 208 5.28 -6.17 -5.73
C TYR A 208 5.43 -5.08 -6.79
N ASP A 209 5.82 -5.49 -8.00
CA ASP A 209 5.55 -4.73 -9.22
C ASP A 209 4.54 -5.51 -10.08
N LEU A 210 3.76 -4.80 -10.89
CA LEU A 210 2.79 -5.42 -11.80
C LEU A 210 3.31 -5.34 -13.22
N ASP A 211 3.15 -6.40 -14.00
CA ASP A 211 3.19 -6.27 -15.45
C ASP A 211 1.99 -5.42 -15.86
N ASP A 212 2.21 -4.34 -16.61
CA ASP A 212 1.09 -3.52 -17.09
C ASP A 212 0.19 -4.38 -17.98
N HIS A 213 -1.12 -4.11 -17.98
CA HIS A 213 -2.10 -4.88 -18.75
C HIS A 213 -1.77 -4.91 -20.25
N ASP A 214 -1.07 -3.88 -20.74
CA ASP A 214 -0.62 -3.76 -22.13
C ASP A 214 0.81 -4.27 -22.37
N ARG A 215 1.51 -4.78 -21.34
CA ARG A 215 2.91 -5.25 -21.35
C ARG A 215 3.92 -4.25 -21.93
N LEU A 216 3.58 -2.96 -21.95
CA LEU A 216 4.43 -1.90 -22.49
C LEU A 216 5.57 -1.55 -21.52
N ALA A 217 5.29 -1.57 -20.21
CA ALA A 217 6.23 -1.31 -19.13
C ALA A 217 5.82 -2.06 -17.85
N VAL A 218 6.74 -2.19 -16.90
CA VAL A 218 6.45 -2.72 -15.57
C VAL A 218 5.96 -1.56 -14.69
N ASN A 219 4.84 -1.74 -13.99
CA ASN A 219 4.33 -0.76 -13.04
C ASN A 219 5.12 -0.84 -11.72
N HIS A 220 6.01 0.13 -11.53
CA HIS A 220 6.89 0.26 -10.35
C HIS A 220 6.26 1.04 -9.19
N SER A 221 5.01 1.50 -9.33
CA SER A 221 4.47 2.59 -8.51
C SER A 221 4.30 2.24 -7.05
N ASN A 222 3.88 1.01 -6.72
CA ASN A 222 3.78 0.60 -5.33
C ASN A 222 5.16 0.59 -4.66
N ILE A 223 6.16 -0.02 -5.29
CA ILE A 223 7.52 -0.04 -4.76
C ILE A 223 8.06 1.39 -4.61
N ALA A 224 7.91 2.22 -5.63
CA ALA A 224 8.36 3.62 -5.58
C ALA A 224 7.65 4.42 -4.48
N ALA A 225 6.33 4.35 -4.40
CA ALA A 225 5.52 5.16 -3.50
C ALA A 225 5.84 4.87 -2.04
N TYR A 226 5.92 3.59 -1.65
CA TYR A 226 6.13 3.22 -0.25
C TYR A 226 7.60 3.16 0.16
N PHE A 227 8.50 2.65 -0.69
CA PHE A 227 9.89 2.44 -0.29
C PHE A 227 10.79 3.66 -0.51
N ARG A 228 10.31 4.74 -1.16
CA ARG A 228 11.01 6.04 -1.16
C ARG A 228 11.27 6.57 0.26
N PHE A 229 10.39 6.24 1.20
CA PHE A 229 10.53 6.70 2.58
C PHE A 229 11.73 6.08 3.31
N ALA A 230 12.21 4.92 2.87
CA ALA A 230 13.45 4.36 3.40
C ALA A 230 14.67 5.23 3.03
N PHE A 231 14.69 5.76 1.80
CA PHE A 231 15.71 6.72 1.37
C PHE A 231 15.59 8.06 2.08
N MET A 232 14.36 8.59 2.20
CA MET A 232 14.13 9.84 2.96
C MET A 232 14.54 9.69 4.43
N ALA A 233 14.20 8.57 5.08
CA ALA A 233 14.62 8.28 6.44
C ALA A 233 16.14 8.33 6.55
N TYR A 234 16.85 7.68 5.62
CA TYR A 234 18.31 7.71 5.57
C TYR A 234 18.87 9.12 5.36
N GLU A 235 18.30 9.91 4.43
CA GLU A 235 18.72 11.29 4.16
C GLU A 235 18.60 12.20 5.39
N TYR A 236 17.59 11.98 6.24
CA TYR A 236 17.34 12.76 7.45
C TYR A 236 17.89 12.10 8.73
N GLY A 237 18.53 10.94 8.64
CA GLY A 237 19.05 10.21 9.80
C GLY A 237 17.95 9.65 10.72
N VAL A 238 16.73 9.48 10.22
CA VAL A 238 15.58 8.93 10.96
C VAL A 238 15.62 7.40 10.88
N PRO A 239 15.51 6.67 12.00
CA PRO A 239 15.43 5.22 11.95
C PRO A 239 14.13 4.77 11.28
N PHE A 240 14.17 3.66 10.54
CA PHE A 240 12.97 3.08 9.96
C PHE A 240 12.96 1.55 10.03
N GLY A 241 11.77 0.96 9.91
CA GLY A 241 11.59 -0.49 9.81
C GLY A 241 10.36 -0.87 8.99
N LEU A 242 10.24 -2.16 8.68
CA LEU A 242 9.08 -2.70 7.98
C LEU A 242 8.17 -3.43 8.96
N LEU A 243 6.86 -3.17 8.90
CA LEU A 243 5.87 -3.82 9.75
C LEU A 243 4.80 -4.49 8.90
N GLY A 244 4.58 -5.80 9.07
CA GLY A 244 3.43 -6.51 8.48
C GLY A 244 3.41 -6.48 6.96
N ILE A 245 4.59 -6.55 6.33
CA ILE A 245 4.71 -6.50 4.87
C ILE A 245 4.34 -7.84 4.25
N GLY A 246 3.47 -7.78 3.25
CA GLY A 246 3.12 -8.92 2.40
C GLY A 246 3.57 -8.72 0.95
N SER A 247 3.97 -9.82 0.32
CA SER A 247 4.20 -9.93 -1.14
C SER A 247 2.99 -10.60 -1.79
N PRO A 248 2.05 -9.82 -2.39
CA PRO A 248 0.91 -10.40 -3.09
C PRO A 248 1.30 -11.04 -4.44
N ALA A 249 2.38 -10.55 -5.06
CA ALA A 249 2.89 -11.01 -6.34
C ALA A 249 4.43 -10.93 -6.37
N PRO A 250 5.10 -11.70 -7.26
CA PRO A 250 6.55 -11.63 -7.40
C PRO A 250 7.04 -10.26 -7.84
N ILE A 251 8.29 -9.93 -7.48
CA ILE A 251 8.99 -8.75 -8.04
C ILE A 251 9.70 -9.19 -9.32
N LEU A 252 9.16 -8.75 -10.46
CA LEU A 252 9.60 -9.12 -11.79
C LEU A 252 10.83 -8.30 -12.23
N SER A 253 10.86 -6.99 -11.95
CA SER A 253 11.90 -6.11 -12.47
C SER A 253 13.21 -6.16 -11.67
N SER A 254 14.34 -6.22 -12.40
CA SER A 254 15.67 -6.05 -11.81
C SER A 254 15.87 -4.65 -11.20
N TYR A 255 15.23 -3.62 -11.76
CA TYR A 255 15.27 -2.27 -11.19
C TYR A 255 14.52 -2.21 -9.86
N SER A 256 13.32 -2.79 -9.78
CA SER A 256 12.57 -2.89 -8.52
C SER A 256 13.37 -3.63 -7.44
N ARG A 257 14.03 -4.73 -7.80
CA ARG A 257 14.92 -5.46 -6.87
C ARG A 257 16.11 -4.61 -6.45
N HIS A 258 16.76 -3.90 -7.37
CA HIS A 258 17.88 -3.03 -6.99
C HIS A 258 17.41 -1.88 -6.07
N PHE A 259 16.28 -1.24 -6.40
CA PHE A 259 15.67 -0.16 -5.63
C PHE A 259 15.38 -0.59 -4.20
N LEU A 260 14.65 -1.69 -4.03
CA LEU A 260 14.33 -2.23 -2.72
C LEU A 260 15.59 -2.65 -1.95
N ARG A 261 16.62 -3.19 -2.62
CA ARG A 261 17.87 -3.58 -1.94
C ARG A 261 18.54 -2.39 -1.29
N GLU A 262 18.66 -1.29 -2.03
CA GLU A 262 19.28 -0.08 -1.50
C GLU A 262 18.39 0.61 -0.46
N ALA A 263 17.07 0.64 -0.70
CA ALA A 263 16.09 1.16 0.25
C ALA A 263 16.19 0.44 1.60
N LEU A 264 16.18 -0.90 1.58
CA LEU A 264 16.08 -1.73 2.78
C LEU A 264 17.41 -1.95 3.51
N ARG A 265 18.54 -1.55 2.91
CA ARG A 265 19.88 -1.75 3.46
C ARG A 265 20.04 -1.24 4.90
N HIS A 266 19.35 -0.16 5.24
CA HIS A 266 19.48 0.55 6.52
C HIS A 266 18.29 0.33 7.47
N ALA A 267 17.37 -0.58 7.13
CA ALA A 267 16.23 -0.86 7.97
C ALA A 267 16.69 -1.42 9.33
N LYS A 268 16.02 -1.00 10.41
CA LYS A 268 16.28 -1.47 11.78
C LYS A 268 15.70 -2.85 12.03
N PHE A 269 14.61 -3.19 11.36
CA PHE A 269 13.94 -4.46 11.51
C PHE A 269 13.03 -4.77 10.32
N PHE A 270 12.71 -6.05 10.16
CA PHE A 270 11.75 -6.55 9.19
C PHE A 270 10.71 -7.42 9.89
N HIS A 271 9.43 -7.05 9.76
CA HIS A 271 8.32 -7.94 10.04
C HIS A 271 7.56 -8.25 8.76
N LEU A 272 7.50 -9.53 8.41
CA LEU A 272 6.84 -10.04 7.22
C LEU A 272 5.66 -10.92 7.63
N ARG A 273 4.58 -10.87 6.86
CA ARG A 273 3.33 -11.56 7.17
C ARG A 273 3.37 -13.08 6.96
N ASP A 274 4.18 -13.54 6.02
CA ASP A 274 4.19 -14.95 5.62
C ASP A 274 5.56 -15.39 5.10
N PRO A 275 5.90 -16.70 5.15
CA PRO A 275 7.19 -17.21 4.71
C PRO A 275 7.52 -16.91 3.24
N ARG A 276 6.50 -16.74 2.39
CA ARG A 276 6.72 -16.38 0.97
C ARG A 276 7.11 -14.92 0.78
N SER A 277 6.58 -14.04 1.63
CA SER A 277 7.03 -12.67 1.71
C SER A 277 8.49 -12.63 2.19
N LEU A 278 8.88 -13.49 3.14
CA LEU A 278 10.29 -13.70 3.48
C LEU A 278 11.12 -14.19 2.30
N ALA A 279 10.67 -15.19 1.55
CA ALA A 279 11.40 -15.64 0.35
C ALA A 279 11.60 -14.50 -0.65
N THR A 280 10.55 -13.69 -0.89
CA THR A 280 10.64 -12.51 -1.79
C THR A 280 11.72 -11.52 -1.32
N VAL A 281 11.79 -11.27 -0.02
CA VAL A 281 12.78 -10.38 0.58
C VAL A 281 14.17 -11.02 0.57
N SER A 282 14.31 -12.28 0.99
CA SER A 282 15.60 -13.00 1.06
C SER A 282 16.24 -13.24 -0.31
N ASP A 283 15.44 -13.62 -1.32
CA ASP A 283 15.93 -13.84 -2.68
C ASP A 283 16.40 -12.55 -3.34
N ALA A 284 15.80 -11.42 -2.96
CA ALA A 284 16.16 -10.12 -3.48
C ALA A 284 17.27 -9.42 -2.65
N PHE A 285 17.41 -9.73 -1.36
CA PHE A 285 18.22 -8.96 -0.41
C PHE A 285 19.00 -9.85 0.56
N SER A 286 20.29 -9.56 0.76
CA SER A 286 21.04 -10.06 1.91
C SER A 286 20.61 -9.30 3.17
N VAL A 287 19.48 -9.69 3.75
CA VAL A 287 18.91 -9.02 4.93
C VAL A 287 19.83 -9.20 6.13
N LYS A 288 20.34 -8.08 6.66
CA LYS A 288 21.17 -8.06 7.88
C LYS A 288 20.39 -7.74 9.14
N ALA A 289 19.28 -7.02 9.03
CA ALA A 289 18.52 -6.60 10.19
C ALA A 289 17.68 -7.76 10.75
N PRO A 290 17.35 -7.72 12.05
CA PRO A 290 16.46 -8.70 12.65
C PRO A 290 15.16 -8.84 11.85
N THR A 291 14.87 -10.08 11.46
CA THR A 291 13.73 -10.41 10.60
C THR A 291 12.88 -11.46 11.27
N ILE A 292 11.58 -11.20 11.36
CA ILE A 292 10.61 -12.16 11.88
C ILE A 292 9.47 -12.35 10.89
N VAL A 293 8.89 -13.55 10.93
CA VAL A 293 7.65 -13.88 10.22
C VAL A 293 6.61 -14.23 11.28
N THR A 294 5.53 -13.48 11.32
CA THR A 294 4.37 -13.78 12.17
C THR A 294 3.09 -13.63 11.35
N PRO A 295 1.93 -14.12 11.83
CA PRO A 295 0.66 -13.93 11.14
C PRO A 295 0.34 -12.46 10.86
N ASP A 296 -0.68 -12.22 10.04
CA ASP A 296 -1.14 -10.87 9.70
C ASP A 296 -1.44 -10.04 10.97
N VAL A 297 -0.99 -8.78 10.99
CA VAL A 297 -1.13 -7.91 12.16
C VAL A 297 -2.58 -7.60 12.53
N SER A 298 -3.55 -7.82 11.62
CA SER A 298 -4.98 -7.75 11.92
C SER A 298 -5.40 -8.64 13.10
N ILE A 299 -4.67 -9.72 13.39
CA ILE A 299 -4.91 -10.61 14.54
C ILE A 299 -4.76 -9.89 15.89
N ALA A 300 -4.14 -8.71 15.92
CA ALA A 300 -4.15 -7.84 17.10
C ALA A 300 -5.56 -7.47 17.58
N PHE A 301 -6.59 -7.53 16.71
CA PHE A 301 -8.00 -7.24 17.03
C PHE A 301 -8.87 -8.49 17.26
N GLN A 302 -8.26 -9.67 17.45
CA GLN A 302 -9.03 -10.91 17.56
C GLN A 302 -10.04 -10.90 18.72
N GLU A 303 -9.72 -10.27 19.84
CA GLU A 303 -10.61 -10.23 21.01
C GLU A 303 -11.84 -9.36 20.75
N GLU A 304 -11.66 -8.21 20.11
CA GLU A 304 -12.73 -7.29 19.69
C GLU A 304 -13.63 -7.94 18.65
N VAL A 305 -13.05 -8.63 17.66
CA VAL A 305 -13.81 -9.37 16.65
C VAL A 305 -14.64 -10.49 17.30
N ARG A 306 -14.07 -11.25 18.24
CA ARG A 306 -14.81 -12.27 18.99
C ARG A 306 -15.90 -11.68 19.88
N ALA A 307 -15.69 -10.49 20.44
CA ALA A 307 -16.70 -9.79 21.22
C ALA A 307 -17.87 -9.35 20.33
N ALA A 308 -17.60 -8.75 19.17
CA ALA A 308 -18.60 -8.38 18.18
C ALA A 308 -19.41 -9.59 17.70
N ALA A 309 -18.73 -10.72 17.46
CA ALA A 309 -19.35 -11.97 17.03
C ALA A 309 -20.31 -12.60 18.05
N ARG A 310 -20.37 -12.12 19.30
CA ARG A 310 -21.37 -12.56 20.29
C ARG A 310 -22.70 -11.83 20.15
N ASN A 311 -22.73 -10.70 19.43
CA ASN A 311 -23.92 -9.87 19.23
C ASN A 311 -24.66 -10.24 17.94
N ARG A 312 -24.64 -11.51 17.54
CA ARG A 312 -25.33 -11.97 16.33
C ARG A 312 -26.83 -11.80 16.48
N ALA A 313 -27.49 -11.44 15.38
CA ALA A 313 -28.94 -11.39 15.33
C ALA A 313 -29.53 -12.82 15.31
N ASP A 314 -30.82 -12.94 15.63
CA ASP A 314 -31.53 -14.24 15.60
C ASP A 314 -31.69 -14.79 14.17
N ARG A 315 -31.56 -13.94 13.15
CA ARG A 315 -31.63 -14.31 11.73
C ARG A 315 -30.26 -14.78 11.24
N LYS A 316 -30.24 -15.82 10.39
CA LYS A 316 -29.00 -16.32 9.79
C LYS A 316 -28.56 -15.46 8.59
N VAL A 317 -27.34 -14.94 8.61
CA VAL A 317 -26.86 -13.99 7.59
C VAL A 317 -25.57 -14.48 6.91
N LEU A 318 -25.59 -14.52 5.58
CA LEU A 318 -24.41 -14.62 4.71
C LEU A 318 -23.81 -13.23 4.51
N ILE A 319 -22.56 -13.05 4.91
CA ILE A 319 -21.78 -11.84 4.62
C ILE A 319 -21.03 -12.02 3.29
N ALA A 320 -21.31 -11.18 2.30
CA ALA A 320 -20.58 -11.14 1.03
C ALA A 320 -19.67 -9.91 0.96
N CYS A 321 -18.37 -10.14 0.79
CA CYS A 321 -17.32 -9.11 0.77
C CYS A 321 -16.51 -9.18 -0.52
N GLY A 322 -16.72 -8.24 -1.45
CA GLY A 322 -16.04 -8.20 -2.74
C GLY A 322 -16.98 -8.39 -3.93
N SER A 323 -16.39 -8.57 -5.12
CA SER A 323 -17.12 -8.75 -6.37
C SER A 323 -17.37 -10.23 -6.67
N PHE A 324 -18.61 -10.60 -6.97
CA PHE A 324 -19.01 -11.97 -7.27
C PHE A 324 -20.03 -12.04 -8.41
N ASN A 325 -20.26 -13.23 -8.94
CA ASN A 325 -21.45 -13.51 -9.74
C ASN A 325 -22.69 -13.55 -8.83
N LEU A 326 -23.62 -12.60 -9.02
CA LEU A 326 -24.82 -12.48 -8.18
C LEU A 326 -25.76 -13.68 -8.26
N ASP A 327 -25.84 -14.39 -9.40
CA ASP A 327 -26.71 -15.57 -9.51
C ASP A 327 -26.21 -16.67 -8.56
N THR A 328 -24.89 -16.90 -8.58
CA THR A 328 -24.21 -17.88 -7.72
C THR A 328 -24.37 -17.53 -6.24
N VAL A 329 -24.22 -16.25 -5.86
CA VAL A 329 -24.41 -15.80 -4.47
C VAL A 329 -25.87 -15.96 -4.03
N ALA A 330 -26.84 -15.60 -4.89
CA ALA A 330 -28.26 -15.76 -4.62
C ALA A 330 -28.63 -17.23 -4.42
N GLU A 331 -28.10 -18.12 -5.26
CA GLU A 331 -28.33 -19.56 -5.16
C GLU A 331 -27.78 -20.14 -3.85
N VAL A 332 -26.56 -19.73 -3.44
CA VAL A 332 -25.98 -20.13 -2.15
C VAL A 332 -26.84 -19.66 -0.99
N ALA A 333 -27.22 -18.38 -0.96
CA ALA A 333 -28.07 -17.81 0.10
C ALA A 333 -29.41 -18.56 0.20
N HIS A 334 -30.04 -18.84 -0.96
CA HIS A 334 -31.29 -19.59 -1.02
C HIS A 334 -31.15 -21.02 -0.50
N LYS A 335 -30.16 -21.78 -1.01
CA LYS A 335 -29.92 -23.19 -0.61
C LYS A 335 -29.54 -23.34 0.86
N CYS A 336 -28.88 -22.33 1.43
CA CYS A 336 -28.47 -22.35 2.83
C CYS A 336 -29.50 -21.71 3.78
N HIS A 337 -30.60 -21.17 3.27
CA HIS A 337 -31.61 -20.43 4.02
C HIS A 337 -31.01 -19.25 4.82
N LEU A 338 -30.22 -18.42 4.13
CA LEU A 338 -29.51 -17.27 4.71
C LEU A 338 -30.03 -15.97 4.10
N ASP A 339 -30.17 -14.95 4.93
CA ASP A 339 -30.29 -13.56 4.46
C ASP A 339 -28.93 -13.09 3.91
N LEU A 340 -28.93 -12.23 2.89
CA LEU A 340 -27.69 -11.67 2.35
C LEU A 340 -27.40 -10.30 2.97
N ARG A 341 -26.14 -10.11 3.40
CA ARG A 341 -25.54 -8.79 3.63
C ARG A 341 -24.34 -8.60 2.71
N ILE A 342 -24.33 -7.53 1.93
CA ILE A 342 -23.17 -7.10 1.14
C ILE A 342 -22.43 -6.01 1.91
N VAL A 343 -21.14 -6.22 2.14
CA VAL A 343 -20.27 -5.23 2.80
C VAL A 343 -19.36 -4.59 1.76
N VAL A 344 -19.56 -3.31 1.51
CA VAL A 344 -18.75 -2.48 0.62
C VAL A 344 -17.58 -1.93 1.44
N GLN A 345 -16.36 -2.42 1.18
CA GLN A 345 -15.20 -2.08 2.00
C GLN A 345 -14.11 -1.32 1.24
N ALA A 346 -14.24 -1.21 -0.08
CA ALA A 346 -13.33 -0.46 -0.96
C ALA A 346 -14.06 0.10 -2.19
N THR A 347 -13.46 1.08 -2.86
CA THR A 347 -14.04 1.75 -4.03
C THR A 347 -14.41 0.77 -5.16
N GLU A 348 -13.65 -0.30 -5.37
CA GLU A 348 -14.01 -1.29 -6.40
C GLU A 348 -15.27 -2.09 -6.03
N ASP A 349 -15.56 -2.28 -4.73
CA ASP A 349 -16.81 -2.92 -4.30
C ASP A 349 -18.01 -2.02 -4.61
N ALA A 350 -17.87 -0.71 -4.42
CA ALA A 350 -18.92 0.26 -4.70
C ALA A 350 -19.21 0.34 -6.20
N HIS A 351 -18.17 0.36 -7.04
CA HIS A 351 -18.33 0.31 -8.49
C HIS A 351 -18.99 -0.99 -8.95
N TRP A 352 -18.59 -2.13 -8.40
CA TRP A 352 -19.21 -3.42 -8.70
C TRP A 352 -20.69 -3.43 -8.29
N LEU A 353 -21.00 -2.96 -7.08
CA LEU A 353 -22.38 -2.89 -6.59
C LEU A 353 -23.25 -2.01 -7.48
N GLU A 354 -22.75 -0.83 -7.85
CA GLU A 354 -23.49 0.09 -8.71
C GLU A 354 -23.76 -0.51 -10.09
N ALA A 355 -22.78 -1.17 -10.69
CA ALA A 355 -22.94 -1.86 -11.97
C ALA A 355 -23.92 -3.06 -11.90
N ASN A 356 -24.22 -3.57 -10.72
CA ASN A 356 -25.04 -4.77 -10.51
C ASN A 356 -26.32 -4.52 -9.70
N ARG A 357 -26.65 -3.26 -9.41
CA ARG A 357 -27.75 -2.87 -8.51
C ARG A 357 -29.12 -3.41 -8.95
N ASP A 358 -29.45 -3.28 -10.23
CA ASP A 358 -30.73 -3.75 -10.77
C ASP A 358 -30.85 -5.27 -10.67
N LYS A 359 -29.77 -6.00 -10.96
CA LYS A 359 -29.71 -7.46 -10.86
C LYS A 359 -29.87 -7.90 -9.40
N LEU A 360 -29.16 -7.26 -8.46
CA LEU A 360 -29.28 -7.53 -7.03
C LEU A 360 -30.73 -7.35 -6.55
N ASN A 361 -31.37 -6.23 -6.92
CA ASN A 361 -32.76 -5.96 -6.56
C ASN A 361 -33.74 -6.99 -7.14
N SER A 362 -33.45 -7.55 -8.31
CA SER A 362 -34.30 -8.58 -8.94
C SER A 362 -34.16 -9.96 -8.29
N LEU A 363 -32.97 -10.30 -7.79
CA LEU A 363 -32.69 -11.62 -7.23
C LEU A 363 -32.94 -11.68 -5.72
N MET A 364 -32.64 -10.60 -5.00
CA MET A 364 -32.65 -10.55 -3.52
C MET A 364 -33.09 -9.18 -3.01
N LEU A 365 -34.40 -8.92 -3.07
CA LEU A 365 -35.03 -7.68 -2.61
C LEU A 365 -34.69 -7.29 -1.15
N SER A 366 -34.38 -8.27 -0.30
CA SER A 366 -34.09 -8.08 1.13
C SER A 366 -32.59 -8.00 1.46
N ALA A 367 -31.70 -7.96 0.46
CA ALA A 367 -30.27 -7.87 0.70
C ALA A 367 -29.91 -6.58 1.46
N GLU A 368 -29.22 -6.74 2.58
CA GLU A 368 -28.70 -5.61 3.37
C GLU A 368 -27.39 -5.11 2.74
N ILE A 369 -27.26 -3.81 2.51
CA ILE A 369 -26.03 -3.19 2.00
C ILE A 369 -25.42 -2.34 3.10
N VAL A 370 -24.19 -2.64 3.49
CA VAL A 370 -23.44 -1.88 4.50
C VAL A 370 -22.18 -1.33 3.84
N ASP A 371 -22.09 -0.01 3.72
CA ASP A 371 -20.88 0.67 3.22
C ASP A 371 -20.03 1.14 4.39
N VAL A 372 -18.84 0.56 4.52
CA VAL A 372 -17.90 0.82 5.61
C VAL A 372 -16.66 1.58 5.14
N ARG A 373 -16.68 2.12 3.90
CA ARG A 373 -15.60 2.97 3.40
C ARG A 373 -15.58 4.28 4.19
N GLY A 374 -14.44 4.57 4.81
CA GLY A 374 -14.29 5.74 5.68
C GLY A 374 -15.05 5.65 7.01
N ALA A 375 -15.72 4.54 7.29
CA ALA A 375 -16.38 4.31 8.58
C ALA A 375 -15.36 3.97 9.68
N PRO A 376 -15.72 4.16 10.96
CA PRO A 376 -14.91 3.68 12.07
C PRO A 376 -14.61 2.18 11.96
N LEU A 377 -13.43 1.75 12.40
CA LEU A 377 -13.01 0.34 12.32
C LEU A 377 -14.01 -0.62 12.97
N SER A 378 -14.66 -0.20 14.06
CA SER A 378 -15.69 -1.00 14.74
C SER A 378 -16.85 -1.36 13.81
N GLU A 379 -17.27 -0.46 12.93
CA GLU A 379 -18.37 -0.73 11.99
C GLU A 379 -17.99 -1.77 10.95
N PHE A 380 -16.74 -1.77 10.46
CA PHE A 380 -16.24 -2.83 9.59
C PHE A 380 -16.20 -4.19 10.32
N ILE A 381 -15.70 -4.20 11.56
CA ILE A 381 -15.66 -5.42 12.38
C ILE A 381 -17.09 -5.93 12.59
N ASP A 382 -18.02 -5.08 13.02
CA ASP A 382 -19.40 -5.45 13.30
C ASP A 382 -20.12 -5.95 12.03
N ALA A 383 -19.94 -5.27 10.89
CA ALA A 383 -20.57 -5.63 9.62
C ALA A 383 -20.25 -7.07 9.19
N VAL A 384 -19.02 -7.53 9.46
CA VAL A 384 -18.55 -8.87 9.08
C VAL A 384 -18.75 -9.89 10.21
N ALA A 385 -18.36 -9.56 11.45
CA ALA A 385 -18.30 -10.51 12.56
C ALA A 385 -19.68 -10.93 13.09
N THR A 386 -20.72 -10.12 12.85
CA THR A 386 -22.10 -10.38 13.32
C THR A 386 -22.92 -11.29 12.40
N GLY A 387 -22.33 -11.77 11.30
CA GLY A 387 -22.97 -12.77 10.43
C GLY A 387 -22.84 -14.20 10.94
N ASP A 388 -23.37 -15.14 10.16
CA ASP A 388 -23.29 -16.57 10.43
C ASP A 388 -22.23 -17.25 9.56
N CYS A 389 -21.97 -16.72 8.38
CA CYS A 389 -20.90 -17.16 7.51
C CYS A 389 -20.39 -16.02 6.63
N VAL A 390 -19.19 -16.19 6.10
CA VAL A 390 -18.51 -15.17 5.29
C VAL A 390 -18.13 -15.75 3.94
N LEU A 391 -18.55 -15.11 2.86
CA LEU A 391 -18.04 -15.31 1.51
C LEU A 391 -17.21 -14.07 1.13
N SER A 392 -15.92 -14.22 0.90
CA SER A 392 -15.04 -13.07 0.71
C SER A 392 -14.02 -13.22 -0.42
N ALA A 393 -14.00 -12.24 -1.32
CA ALA A 393 -12.90 -11.96 -2.24
C ALA A 393 -11.97 -10.85 -1.68
N ARG A 394 -12.16 -10.45 -0.42
CA ARG A 394 -11.36 -9.43 0.27
C ARG A 394 -10.62 -10.07 1.45
N PHE A 395 -9.29 -9.92 1.45
CA PHE A 395 -8.43 -10.65 2.40
C PHE A 395 -8.72 -10.30 3.86
N HIS A 396 -8.95 -9.03 4.21
CA HIS A 396 -9.17 -8.65 5.60
C HIS A 396 -10.58 -9.03 6.09
N ALA A 397 -11.61 -9.02 5.24
CA ALA A 397 -12.90 -9.60 5.60
C ALA A 397 -12.80 -11.12 5.84
N MET A 398 -11.96 -11.84 5.08
CA MET A 398 -11.65 -13.25 5.38
C MET A 398 -10.97 -13.39 6.75
N MET A 399 -9.99 -12.54 7.07
CA MET A 399 -9.33 -12.56 8.38
C MET A 399 -10.31 -12.29 9.53
N VAL A 400 -11.24 -11.34 9.37
CA VAL A 400 -12.30 -11.08 10.36
C VAL A 400 -13.21 -12.30 10.51
N GLY A 401 -13.63 -12.94 9.42
CA GLY A 401 -14.39 -14.19 9.47
C GLY A 401 -13.68 -15.31 10.25
N ILE A 402 -12.37 -15.49 10.02
CA ILE A 402 -11.54 -16.45 10.75
C ILE A 402 -11.45 -16.10 12.24
N MET A 403 -11.22 -14.83 12.59
CA MET A 403 -11.13 -14.37 13.98
C MET A 403 -12.45 -14.49 14.73
N ALA A 404 -13.58 -14.30 14.03
CA ALA A 404 -14.93 -14.48 14.54
C ALA A 404 -15.38 -15.96 14.58
N GLU A 405 -14.51 -16.88 14.15
CA GLU A 405 -14.76 -18.33 14.09
C GLU A 405 -15.96 -18.68 13.20
N LEU A 406 -16.21 -17.88 12.17
CA LEU A 406 -17.28 -18.08 11.20
C LEU A 406 -16.87 -19.10 10.14
N PRO A 407 -17.79 -19.98 9.68
CA PRO A 407 -17.69 -20.66 8.40
C PRO A 407 -17.36 -19.64 7.29
N THR A 408 -16.16 -19.72 6.76
CA THR A 408 -15.61 -18.75 5.81
C THR A 408 -15.27 -19.44 4.49
N VAL A 409 -15.70 -18.84 3.38
CA VAL A 409 -15.27 -19.20 2.02
C VAL A 409 -14.50 -18.01 1.47
N ALA A 410 -13.23 -18.23 1.14
CA ALA A 410 -12.37 -17.25 0.51
C ALA A 410 -12.24 -17.55 -0.98
N VAL A 411 -12.51 -16.54 -1.81
CA VAL A 411 -12.41 -16.64 -3.27
C VAL A 411 -11.17 -15.88 -3.71
N GLY A 412 -10.33 -16.51 -4.54
CA GLY A 412 -9.10 -15.91 -5.02
C GLY A 412 -8.49 -16.68 -6.19
N VAL A 413 -7.19 -16.49 -6.39
CA VAL A 413 -6.40 -17.26 -7.36
C VAL A 413 -5.38 -18.09 -6.63
N HIS A 414 -4.99 -19.22 -7.23
CA HIS A 414 -4.00 -20.10 -6.64
C HIS A 414 -2.74 -19.32 -6.23
N ASN A 415 -2.22 -19.63 -5.04
CA ASN A 415 -1.01 -19.02 -4.45
C ASN A 415 -1.10 -17.54 -4.05
N ASP A 416 -2.29 -16.93 -4.10
CA ASP A 416 -2.50 -15.60 -3.51
C ASP A 416 -2.50 -15.63 -1.97
N LYS A 417 -2.58 -14.45 -1.36
CA LYS A 417 -2.59 -14.28 0.10
C LYS A 417 -3.67 -15.09 0.84
N ARG A 418 -4.85 -15.29 0.26
CA ARG A 418 -5.95 -16.06 0.86
C ARG A 418 -5.63 -17.55 0.83
N HIS A 419 -5.16 -18.04 -0.32
CA HIS A 419 -4.74 -19.43 -0.47
C HIS A 419 -3.63 -19.79 0.52
N ARG A 420 -2.64 -18.90 0.67
CA ARG A 420 -1.51 -19.11 1.62
C ARG A 420 -1.99 -19.22 3.06
N VAL A 421 -2.91 -18.36 3.49
CA VAL A 421 -3.52 -18.48 4.82
C VAL A 421 -4.24 -19.81 5.00
N LYS A 422 -5.00 -20.28 4.00
CA LYS A 422 -5.62 -21.63 4.06
C LYS A 422 -4.56 -22.74 4.19
N GLN A 423 -3.44 -22.63 3.49
CA GLN A 423 -2.34 -23.60 3.61
C GLN A 423 -1.71 -23.60 5.00
N ASP A 424 -1.47 -22.41 5.57
CA ASP A 424 -0.85 -22.26 6.90
C ASP A 424 -1.76 -22.76 8.03
N LEU A 425 -3.07 -22.55 7.90
CA LEU A 425 -4.07 -23.01 8.86
C LEU A 425 -4.37 -24.52 8.73
N GLY A 426 -4.18 -25.10 7.54
CA GLY A 426 -4.49 -26.51 7.27
C GLY A 426 -5.98 -26.82 7.34
N GLU A 427 -6.34 -28.04 7.74
CA GLU A 427 -7.73 -28.51 7.86
C GLU A 427 -8.43 -28.04 9.15
N TYR A 428 -7.69 -27.39 10.04
CA TYR A 428 -8.18 -26.92 11.35
C TYR A 428 -8.90 -25.57 11.29
N ALA A 429 -9.07 -24.97 10.11
CA ALA A 429 -9.81 -23.73 9.97
C ALA A 429 -11.21 -23.99 9.43
N ASN A 430 -12.18 -23.22 9.93
CA ASN A 430 -13.48 -23.00 9.31
C ASN A 430 -13.34 -22.16 8.03
N LEU A 431 -12.43 -22.55 7.13
CA LEU A 431 -12.04 -21.84 5.92
C LEU A 431 -12.00 -22.80 4.73
N THR A 432 -12.79 -22.52 3.70
CA THR A 432 -12.65 -23.11 2.36
C THR A 432 -12.04 -22.07 1.42
N PHE A 433 -11.09 -22.48 0.57
CA PHE A 433 -10.56 -21.62 -0.50
C PHE A 433 -11.11 -22.10 -1.85
N ILE A 434 -11.59 -21.17 -2.67
CA ILE A 434 -12.06 -21.42 -4.03
C ILE A 434 -11.17 -20.68 -5.02
N ASN A 435 -10.65 -21.41 -6.02
CA ASN A 435 -9.87 -20.84 -7.11
C ASN A 435 -10.82 -20.35 -8.22
N SER A 436 -11.00 -19.03 -8.30
CA SER A 436 -11.88 -18.36 -9.26
C SER A 436 -11.56 -18.63 -10.74
N HIS A 437 -10.37 -19.15 -11.06
CA HIS A 437 -10.00 -19.48 -12.44
C HIS A 437 -10.32 -20.93 -12.85
N GLU A 438 -10.60 -21.80 -11.88
CA GLU A 438 -10.73 -23.25 -12.10
C GLU A 438 -12.09 -23.81 -11.71
N THR A 439 -12.81 -23.13 -10.80
CA THR A 439 -14.08 -23.61 -10.26
C THR A 439 -15.26 -23.08 -11.08
N THR A 440 -16.17 -23.97 -11.48
CA THR A 440 -17.43 -23.55 -12.16
C THR A 440 -18.42 -22.93 -11.17
N ASP A 441 -19.46 -22.26 -11.68
CA ASP A 441 -20.51 -21.71 -10.81
C ASP A 441 -21.24 -22.82 -10.03
N GLU A 442 -21.50 -23.98 -10.62
CA GLU A 442 -22.14 -25.10 -9.91
C GLU A 442 -21.26 -25.66 -8.79
N GLU A 443 -19.97 -25.88 -9.07
CA GLU A 443 -19.00 -26.33 -8.07
C GLU A 443 -18.84 -25.30 -6.94
N PHE A 444 -18.84 -24.01 -7.28
CA PHE A 444 -18.79 -22.92 -6.31
C PHE A 444 -19.96 -23.00 -5.34
N VAL A 445 -21.19 -23.16 -5.84
CA VAL A 445 -22.39 -23.27 -5.00
C VAL A 445 -22.29 -24.47 -4.07
N VAL A 446 -21.85 -25.63 -4.58
CA VAL A 446 -21.67 -26.85 -3.78
C VAL A 446 -20.68 -26.61 -2.65
N LEU A 447 -19.47 -26.12 -2.96
CA LEU A 447 -18.42 -25.88 -1.97
C LEU A 447 -18.84 -24.86 -0.90
N CYS A 448 -19.60 -23.84 -1.28
CA CYS A 448 -20.16 -22.89 -0.33
C CYS A 448 -21.19 -23.55 0.59
N CYS A 449 -22.14 -24.29 0.02
CA CYS A 449 -23.18 -24.97 0.79
C CYS A 449 -22.59 -26.00 1.75
N GLU A 450 -21.62 -26.80 1.31
CA GLU A 450 -20.91 -27.76 2.17
C GLU A 450 -20.26 -27.08 3.38
N ARG A 451 -19.63 -25.91 3.16
CA ARG A 451 -19.01 -25.16 4.26
C ARG A 451 -20.03 -24.51 5.19
N PHE A 452 -21.11 -23.94 4.66
CA PHE A 452 -22.07 -23.16 5.44
C PHE A 452 -23.13 -24.01 6.14
N LEU A 453 -23.46 -25.18 5.61
CA LEU A 453 -24.38 -26.14 6.22
C LEU A 453 -23.67 -27.25 7.00
N GLY A 454 -22.38 -27.47 6.76
CA GLY A 454 -21.58 -28.45 7.48
C GLY A 454 -21.48 -28.15 8.96
N GLU A 455 -21.35 -29.21 9.78
CA GLU A 455 -21.06 -29.05 11.19
C GLU A 455 -19.71 -28.35 11.35
N ALA A 456 -19.69 -27.28 12.16
CA ALA A 456 -18.43 -26.65 12.53
C ALA A 456 -17.55 -27.72 13.19
N ASN A 457 -16.32 -27.88 12.70
CA ASN A 457 -15.39 -28.79 13.33
C ASN A 457 -15.13 -28.26 14.75
N PRO A 458 -15.52 -28.97 15.82
CA PRO A 458 -15.39 -28.47 17.18
C PRO A 458 -13.92 -28.28 17.60
N ASP A 459 -12.99 -28.94 16.90
CA ASP A 459 -11.55 -28.80 17.08
C ASP A 459 -10.94 -27.69 16.19
N ALA A 460 -11.72 -27.08 15.29
CA ALA A 460 -11.30 -25.98 14.44
C ALA A 460 -11.23 -24.66 15.21
N THR A 461 -10.31 -24.57 16.16
CA THR A 461 -9.93 -23.29 16.76
C THR A 461 -9.01 -22.55 15.78
N ALA A 462 -9.20 -21.22 15.66
CA ALA A 462 -8.30 -20.40 14.87
C ALA A 462 -6.86 -20.59 15.40
N ARG A 463 -6.00 -21.22 14.59
CA ARG A 463 -4.59 -21.48 14.95
C ARG A 463 -3.83 -20.19 15.24
N PHE A 464 -4.26 -19.09 14.63
CA PHE A 464 -3.72 -17.78 14.90
C PHE A 464 -4.39 -17.12 16.11
N SER A 465 -3.55 -16.56 16.96
CA SER A 465 -3.93 -15.86 18.18
C SER A 465 -3.11 -14.58 18.34
N ALA A 466 -3.63 -13.62 19.11
CA ALA A 466 -2.88 -12.41 19.46
C ALA A 466 -1.52 -12.71 20.14
N LYS A 467 -1.34 -13.90 20.72
CA LYS A 467 -0.08 -14.36 21.33
C LYS A 467 0.98 -14.66 20.28
N ASP A 468 0.60 -15.04 19.06
CA ASP A 468 1.56 -15.30 17.97
C ASP A 468 2.28 -14.03 17.50
N LEU A 469 1.77 -12.85 17.89
CA LEU A 469 2.44 -11.56 17.69
C LEU A 469 3.45 -11.22 18.82
N ALA A 470 3.70 -12.12 19.78
CA ALA A 470 4.67 -11.87 20.85
C ALA A 470 6.11 -11.60 20.34
N PRO A 471 6.66 -12.38 19.37
CA PRO A 471 7.98 -12.09 18.81
C PRO A 471 8.06 -10.71 18.14
N LEU A 472 6.94 -10.25 17.56
CA LEU A 472 6.84 -8.92 16.98
C LEU A 472 6.90 -7.82 18.03
N ARG A 473 6.20 -7.99 19.15
CA ARG A 473 6.27 -7.03 20.26
C ARG A 473 7.69 -6.93 20.82
N GLU A 474 8.39 -8.05 20.95
CA GLU A 474 9.79 -8.07 21.39
C GLU A 474 10.72 -7.37 20.40
N LEU A 475 10.55 -7.65 19.10
CA LEU A 475 11.29 -6.99 18.03
C LEU A 475 11.08 -5.46 18.06
N LEU A 476 9.84 -5.00 18.17
CA LEU A 476 9.50 -3.58 18.24
C LEU A 476 10.11 -2.94 19.48
N ARG A 477 10.02 -3.56 20.67
CA ARG A 477 10.65 -3.03 21.90
C ARG A 477 12.16 -2.87 21.74
N ALA A 478 12.83 -3.85 21.14
CA ALA A 478 14.26 -3.81 20.90
C ALA A 478 14.66 -2.73 19.88
N ALA A 479 13.87 -2.58 18.81
CA ALA A 479 14.16 -1.64 17.73
C ALA A 479 13.84 -0.17 18.07
N ILE A 480 12.84 0.05 18.94
CA ILE A 480 12.32 1.38 19.29
C ILE A 480 12.90 1.90 20.61
N ALA A 481 13.64 1.08 21.36
CA ALA A 481 14.32 1.51 22.57
C ALA A 481 15.09 2.82 22.31
N PRO A 482 14.92 3.85 23.16
CA PRO A 482 15.44 5.18 22.89
C PRO A 482 16.93 5.11 22.61
N ALA A 483 17.32 5.48 21.40
CA ALA A 483 18.72 5.69 21.08
C ALA A 483 19.25 6.75 22.05
N GLN A 484 20.48 6.57 22.55
CA GLN A 484 21.17 7.68 23.22
C GLN A 484 21.09 8.91 22.30
N PRO A 485 20.79 10.11 22.83
CA PRO A 485 20.44 11.28 22.03
C PRO A 485 21.49 11.51 20.94
N ALA A 486 21.07 11.31 19.69
CA ALA A 486 21.90 11.62 18.53
C ALA A 486 21.98 13.14 18.40
N VAL A 487 23.19 13.66 18.30
CA VAL A 487 23.45 15.08 18.03
C VAL A 487 22.80 15.43 16.68
N HIS A 488 21.83 16.35 16.69
CA HIS A 488 21.03 16.72 15.52
C HIS A 488 21.93 17.13 14.34
N PRO A 489 21.82 16.50 13.16
CA PRO A 489 22.67 16.83 12.00
C PRO A 489 22.25 18.09 11.24
N LEU A 490 21.19 18.80 11.66
CA LEU A 490 20.68 20.00 10.97
C LEU A 490 21.37 21.31 11.39
N GLN A 491 22.58 21.22 11.98
CA GLN A 491 23.48 22.37 12.19
C GLN A 491 24.67 22.37 11.20
N LEU A 492 24.48 21.91 9.96
CA LEU A 492 25.49 21.99 8.89
C LEU A 492 25.02 22.85 7.72
#